data_AF-A0A9P1MY09-F1
#
_entry.id   AF-A0A9P1MY09-F1
#
_cell.length_a   1.000
_cell.length_b   1.000
_cell.length_c   1.000
_cell.angle_alpha   90.00
_cell.angle_beta   90.00
_cell.angle_gamma   90.00
#
_symmetry.space_group_name_H-M   'P 1'
#
loop_
_entity.id
_entity.type
_entity.pdbx_description
1 polymer ?
#
loop_
_entity_poly.entity_id
_entity_poly.type
_entity_poly.pdbx_seq_one_letter_code
_entity_poly.pdbx_strand_id
1 'polypeptide(L)'
;MTFMLCCFWAQWIEAAAAKIIMMPYQYGVLLVGESNKSHTSWWTSDPLEMVKITNFQEILPLFIASLLNWHYAFSMLLGVATTGIERIFATYYIHDYESTSRKHIPIFLVIFTHLITVPCAYFMTYNKIPYVVGYGMVIVLMAFVFVAKRCSSDKDCDSSKKEVCATSNDFGKEIRTCEQTCQQDSDCPYSYWCRKSSPYNLCELHL
;
A
#
# COMPACT_ATOMS: atom_id res chain seq x y z
N MET A 1 -4.02 0.05 15.36
CA MET A 1 -3.40 1.29 14.86
C MET A 1 -1.97 1.49 15.37
N THR A 2 -1.70 1.46 16.68
CA THR A 2 -0.35 1.66 17.25
C THR A 2 0.71 0.71 16.68
N PHE A 3 0.40 -0.57 16.52
CA PHE A 3 1.32 -1.57 15.96
C PHE A 3 1.80 -1.24 14.54
N MET A 4 0.87 -0.90 13.63
CA MET A 4 1.24 -0.54 12.25
C MET A 4 2.08 0.74 12.19
N LEU A 5 1.79 1.71 13.06
CA LEU A 5 2.59 2.93 13.16
C LEU A 5 4.02 2.58 13.57
N CYS A 6 4.21 1.74 14.59
CA CYS A 6 5.55 1.29 15.00
C CYS A 6 6.29 0.57 13.87
N CYS A 7 5.62 -0.28 13.10
CA CYS A 7 6.22 -0.94 11.93
C CYS A 7 6.65 0.07 10.86
N PHE A 8 5.85 1.10 10.60
CA PHE A 8 6.21 2.16 9.65
C PHE A 8 7.45 2.94 10.11
N TRP A 9 7.53 3.30 11.39
CA TRP A 9 8.72 3.93 11.95
C TRP A 9 9.96 3.03 11.89
N ALA A 10 9.82 1.73 12.16
CA ALA A 10 10.93 0.78 12.02
C ALA A 10 11.47 0.75 10.58
N GLN A 11 10.60 0.78 9.57
CA GLN A 11 10.98 0.86 8.16
C GLN A 11 11.79 2.14 7.84
N TRP A 12 11.43 3.27 8.44
CA TRP A 12 12.22 4.51 8.30
C TRP A 12 13.60 4.41 8.91
N ILE A 13 13.74 3.71 10.05
CA ILE A 13 15.05 3.48 10.68
C ILE A 13 15.91 2.54 9.81
N GLU A 14 15.33 1.50 9.20
CA GLU A 14 16.04 0.64 8.24
C GLU A 14 16.57 1.44 7.04
N ALA A 15 15.75 2.34 6.49
CA ALA A 15 16.15 3.22 5.39
C ALA A 15 17.26 4.20 5.79
N ALA A 16 17.13 4.83 6.96
CA ALA A 16 18.14 5.75 7.48
C ALA A 16 19.48 5.03 7.71
N ALA A 17 19.46 3.85 8.32
CA ALA A 17 20.65 3.04 8.54
C ALA A 17 21.32 2.65 7.21
N ALA A 18 20.55 2.18 6.23
CA ALA A 18 21.06 1.85 4.90
C ALA A 18 21.73 3.05 4.23
N LYS A 19 21.13 4.24 4.34
CA LYS A 19 21.68 5.49 3.76
C LYS A 19 22.94 5.96 4.46
N ILE A 20 22.99 5.91 5.79
CA ILE A 20 24.19 6.25 6.55
C ILE A 20 25.37 5.37 6.13
N ILE A 21 25.12 4.07 5.89
CA ILE A 21 26.17 3.15 5.44
C ILE A 21 26.55 3.41 3.97
N MET A 22 25.61 3.67 3.07
CA MET A 22 25.89 3.88 1.64
C MET A 22 26.53 5.24 1.30
N MET A 23 26.13 6.32 1.97
CA MET A 23 26.61 7.68 1.70
C MET A 23 28.14 7.84 1.61
N PRO A 24 28.97 7.32 2.54
CA PRO A 24 30.42 7.47 2.44
C PRO A 24 31.02 6.85 1.18
N TYR A 25 30.39 5.79 0.65
CA TYR A 25 30.79 5.17 -0.61
C TYR A 25 30.33 5.99 -1.83
N GLN A 26 29.17 6.63 -1.76
CA GLN A 26 28.63 7.47 -2.85
C GLN A 26 29.39 8.80 -3.00
N TYR A 27 29.78 9.42 -1.89
CA TYR A 27 30.57 10.67 -1.90
C TYR A 27 32.06 10.44 -2.19
N GLY A 28 32.51 9.19 -2.34
CA GLY A 28 33.91 8.86 -2.60
C GLY A 28 34.83 9.07 -1.39
N VAL A 29 34.27 9.14 -0.17
CA VAL A 29 35.06 9.16 1.08
C VAL A 29 35.71 7.80 1.31
N LEU A 30 34.99 6.72 0.99
CA LEU A 30 35.49 5.35 0.98
C LEU A 30 35.52 4.83 -0.46
N LEU A 31 36.71 4.43 -0.91
CA LEU A 31 36.93 3.89 -2.25
C LEU A 31 36.80 2.36 -2.20
N VAL A 32 36.07 1.80 -3.15
CA VAL A 32 35.92 0.35 -3.33
C VAL A 32 36.51 -0.03 -4.68
N GLY A 33 37.66 -0.72 -4.64
CA GLY A 33 38.44 -1.09 -5.83
C GLY A 33 39.31 0.04 -6.41
N GLU A 34 40.10 -0.28 -7.44
CA GLU A 34 41.02 0.64 -8.16
C GLU A 34 40.29 1.62 -9.11
N SER A 35 39.02 1.92 -8.85
CA SER A 35 38.21 2.78 -9.71
C SER A 35 38.17 4.19 -9.13
N ASN A 36 38.88 5.14 -9.74
CA ASN A 36 38.74 6.59 -9.47
C ASN A 36 37.40 7.20 -9.95
N LYS A 37 36.43 6.37 -10.37
CA LYS A 37 35.10 6.81 -10.77
C LYS A 37 34.14 6.73 -9.59
N SER A 38 33.44 7.82 -9.32
CA SER A 38 32.30 7.85 -8.40
C SER A 38 31.12 7.10 -9.04
N HIS A 39 30.69 6.00 -8.41
CA HIS A 39 29.53 5.23 -8.86
C HIS A 39 28.27 5.77 -8.17
N THR A 40 27.42 6.45 -8.93
CA THR A 40 26.12 6.98 -8.46
C THR A 40 24.92 6.25 -9.06
N SER A 41 25.14 5.28 -9.95
CA SER A 41 24.08 4.48 -10.55
C SER A 41 23.50 3.50 -9.52
N TRP A 42 22.18 3.42 -9.47
CA TRP A 42 21.44 2.58 -8.52
C TRP A 42 21.39 1.11 -8.95
N TRP A 43 21.64 0.86 -10.23
CA TRP A 43 21.68 -0.45 -10.86
C TRP A 43 22.30 -0.29 -12.26
N THR A 44 23.06 -1.30 -12.70
CA THR A 44 23.54 -1.42 -14.09
C THR A 44 23.42 -2.87 -14.54
N SER A 45 23.09 -3.09 -15.81
CA SER A 45 23.16 -4.42 -16.44
C SER A 45 24.54 -4.71 -17.01
N ASP A 46 25.34 -3.68 -17.25
CA ASP A 46 26.58 -3.81 -18.00
C ASP A 46 27.70 -4.30 -17.09
N PRO A 47 28.23 -5.52 -17.30
CA PRO A 47 29.25 -6.10 -16.43
C PRO A 47 30.58 -5.33 -16.48
N LEU A 48 30.79 -4.48 -17.50
CA LEU A 48 31.95 -3.62 -17.65
C LEU A 48 31.91 -2.39 -16.74
N GLU A 49 30.71 -1.95 -16.34
CA GLU A 49 30.53 -0.84 -15.40
C GLU A 49 30.42 -1.32 -13.95
N MET A 50 30.26 -2.63 -13.73
CA MET A 50 30.19 -3.23 -12.40
C MET A 50 31.55 -3.21 -11.70
N VAL A 51 31.55 -2.83 -10.43
CA VAL A 51 32.75 -2.90 -9.58
C VAL A 51 33.15 -4.36 -9.39
N LYS A 52 34.37 -4.72 -9.83
CA LYS A 52 34.92 -6.06 -9.64
C LYS A 52 35.35 -6.23 -8.19
N ILE A 53 34.69 -7.14 -7.49
CA ILE A 53 34.96 -7.42 -6.07
C ILE A 53 36.04 -8.51 -5.98
N THR A 54 37.15 -8.19 -5.34
CA THR A 54 38.23 -9.15 -5.03
C THR A 54 38.03 -9.82 -3.67
N ASN A 55 37.57 -9.06 -2.66
CA ASN A 55 37.34 -9.52 -1.29
C ASN A 55 35.90 -9.26 -0.83
N PHE A 56 35.19 -10.31 -0.39
CA PHE A 56 33.81 -10.18 0.10
C PHE A 56 33.71 -9.48 1.47
N GLN A 57 34.75 -9.53 2.31
CA GLN A 57 34.70 -8.90 3.64
C GLN A 57 34.69 -7.37 3.57
N GLU A 58 35.37 -6.78 2.57
CA GLU A 58 35.41 -5.32 2.37
C GLU A 58 34.09 -4.77 1.82
N ILE A 59 33.38 -5.58 1.01
CA ILE A 59 32.07 -5.19 0.41
C ILE A 59 30.89 -5.49 1.33
N LEU A 60 31.08 -6.31 2.37
CA LEU A 60 30.04 -6.76 3.29
C LEU A 60 29.14 -5.63 3.84
N PRO A 61 29.66 -4.47 4.32
CA PRO A 61 28.80 -3.36 4.75
C PRO A 61 27.96 -2.79 3.61
N LEU A 62 28.50 -2.70 2.39
CA LEU A 62 27.77 -2.23 1.21
C LEU A 62 26.69 -3.23 0.76
N PHE A 63 26.98 -4.53 0.88
CA PHE A 63 26.04 -5.60 0.60
C PHE A 63 24.86 -5.58 1.58
N ILE A 64 25.14 -5.48 2.88
CA ILE A 64 24.12 -5.34 3.92
C ILE A 64 23.28 -4.09 3.66
N ALA A 65 23.91 -2.94 3.40
CA ALA A 65 23.18 -1.70 3.15
C ALA A 65 22.30 -1.77 1.90
N SER A 66 22.76 -2.46 0.85
CA SER A 66 21.96 -2.72 -0.36
C SER A 66 20.76 -3.60 -0.05
N LEU A 67 20.94 -4.67 0.72
CA LEU A 67 19.87 -5.57 1.14
C LEU A 67 18.81 -4.82 1.97
N LEU A 68 19.22 -4.00 2.94
CA LEU A 68 18.31 -3.17 3.74
C LEU A 68 17.56 -2.16 2.87
N ASN A 69 18.24 -1.50 1.93
CA ASN A 69 17.62 -0.53 1.04
C ASN A 69 16.56 -1.18 0.14
N TRP A 70 16.86 -2.36 -0.39
CA TRP A 70 15.92 -3.14 -1.20
C TRP A 70 14.74 -3.66 -0.39
N HIS A 71 15.00 -4.18 0.81
CA HIS A 71 13.97 -4.62 1.74
C HIS A 71 12.99 -3.49 2.06
N TYR A 72 13.53 -2.31 2.41
CA TYR A 72 12.75 -1.10 2.66
C TYR A 72 11.90 -0.70 1.44
N ALA A 73 12.49 -0.65 0.24
CA ALA A 73 11.77 -0.23 -0.97
C ALA A 73 10.55 -1.12 -1.26
N PHE A 74 10.72 -2.44 -1.18
CA PHE A 74 9.60 -3.38 -1.38
C PHE A 74 8.59 -3.35 -0.24
N SER A 75 9.06 -3.27 1.02
CA SER A 75 8.20 -3.22 2.21
C SER A 75 7.33 -1.97 2.23
N MET A 76 7.86 -0.81 1.82
CA MET A 76 7.09 0.43 1.73
C MET A 76 5.97 0.33 0.70
N LEU A 77 6.28 -0.16 -0.51
CA LEU A 77 5.29 -0.31 -1.57
C LEU A 77 4.22 -1.35 -1.22
N LEU A 78 4.63 -2.56 -0.82
CA LEU A 78 3.69 -3.62 -0.44
C LEU A 78 2.94 -3.28 0.85
N GLY A 79 3.53 -2.51 1.76
CA GLY A 79 2.91 -2.05 3.00
C GLY A 79 1.66 -1.20 2.73
N VAL A 80 1.74 -0.26 1.78
CA VAL A 80 0.57 0.53 1.38
C VAL A 80 -0.52 -0.38 0.78
N ALA A 81 -0.16 -1.33 -0.10
CA ALA A 81 -1.10 -2.32 -0.62
C ALA A 81 -1.78 -3.12 0.51
N THR A 82 -1.00 -3.60 1.47
CA THR A 82 -1.48 -4.36 2.61
C THR A 82 -2.49 -3.57 3.45
N THR A 83 -2.27 -2.28 3.69
CA THR A 83 -3.27 -1.44 4.37
C THR A 83 -4.55 -1.26 3.56
N GLY A 84 -4.46 -1.21 2.22
CA GLY A 84 -5.62 -1.18 1.35
C GLY A 84 -6.43 -2.48 1.43
N ILE A 85 -5.74 -3.62 1.40
CA ILE A 85 -6.34 -4.96 1.53
C ILE A 85 -7.01 -5.14 2.89
N GLU A 86 -6.38 -4.71 3.99
CA GLU A 86 -6.99 -4.74 5.32
C GLU A 86 -8.34 -4.00 5.33
N ARG A 87 -8.41 -2.81 4.71
CA ARG A 87 -9.64 -2.01 4.63
C ARG A 87 -10.72 -2.71 3.80
N ILE A 88 -10.35 -3.33 2.68
CA ILE A 88 -11.29 -4.11 1.85
C ILE A 88 -11.85 -5.29 2.66
N PHE A 89 -11.00 -6.01 3.41
CA PHE A 89 -11.47 -7.09 4.27
C PHE A 89 -12.36 -6.59 5.42
N ALA A 90 -12.05 -5.45 6.04
CA ALA A 90 -12.88 -4.87 7.08
C ALA A 90 -14.29 -4.54 6.57
N THR A 91 -14.38 -3.94 5.36
CA THR A 91 -15.65 -3.70 4.67
C THR A 91 -16.38 -5.00 4.34
N TYR A 92 -15.69 -5.99 3.76
CA TYR A 92 -16.32 -7.25 3.35
C TYR A 92 -16.86 -8.06 4.54
N TYR A 93 -16.17 -8.01 5.68
CA TYR A 93 -16.55 -8.74 6.90
C TYR A 93 -17.30 -7.87 7.92
N ILE A 94 -17.95 -6.78 7.51
CA ILE A 94 -18.53 -5.80 8.44
C ILE A 94 -19.53 -6.41 9.43
N HIS A 95 -20.39 -7.33 8.98
CA HIS A 95 -21.36 -8.03 9.82
C HIS A 95 -20.72 -8.88 10.91
N ASP A 96 -19.59 -9.52 10.62
CA ASP A 96 -18.85 -10.33 11.60
C ASP A 96 -17.93 -9.47 12.47
N TYR A 97 -17.59 -8.26 12.00
CA TYR A 97 -16.65 -7.34 12.64
C TYR A 97 -17.22 -6.73 13.92
N GLU A 98 -18.54 -6.49 13.98
CA GLU A 98 -19.21 -5.96 15.17
C GLU A 98 -19.18 -6.92 16.35
N SER A 99 -19.14 -8.23 16.09
CA SER A 99 -19.13 -9.23 17.15
C SER A 99 -17.76 -9.40 17.83
N THR A 100 -16.65 -9.10 17.13
CA THR A 100 -15.29 -9.39 17.62
C THR A 100 -14.23 -8.43 17.07
N SER A 101 -13.42 -7.82 17.94
CA SER A 101 -12.28 -7.00 17.53
C SER A 101 -11.12 -7.86 16.98
N ARG A 102 -10.95 -7.90 15.65
CA ARG A 102 -9.96 -8.77 14.98
C ARG A 102 -8.65 -8.05 14.65
N LYS A 103 -7.77 -7.92 15.66
CA LYS A 103 -6.41 -7.35 15.47
C LYS A 103 -5.42 -8.30 14.77
N HIS A 104 -5.75 -9.58 14.62
CA HIS A 104 -4.85 -10.59 14.06
C HIS A 104 -4.71 -10.53 12.53
N ILE A 105 -5.77 -10.11 11.82
CA ILE A 105 -5.76 -9.97 10.35
C ILE A 105 -4.65 -9.02 9.88
N PRO A 106 -4.56 -7.77 10.37
CA PRO A 106 -3.50 -6.85 9.97
C PRO A 106 -2.11 -7.33 10.39
N ILE A 107 -1.98 -7.98 11.55
CA ILE A 107 -0.68 -8.50 12.02
C ILE A 107 -0.17 -9.61 11.09
N PHE A 108 -1.04 -10.57 10.75
CA PHE A 108 -0.72 -11.66 9.83
C PHE A 108 -0.29 -11.14 8.46
N LEU A 109 -1.05 -10.17 7.93
CA LEU A 109 -0.75 -9.52 6.66
C LEU A 109 0.62 -8.84 6.66
N VAL A 110 0.98 -8.11 7.72
CA VAL A 110 2.29 -7.45 7.84
C VAL A 110 3.42 -8.48 7.89
N ILE A 111 3.27 -9.55 8.67
CA ILE A 111 4.28 -10.62 8.75
C ILE A 111 4.48 -11.27 7.38
N PHE A 112 3.39 -11.58 6.68
CA PHE A 112 3.44 -12.17 5.35
C PHE A 112 4.15 -11.27 4.34
N THR A 113 3.88 -9.95 4.37
CA THR A 113 4.59 -8.99 3.53
C THR A 113 6.10 -9.04 3.77
N HIS A 114 6.54 -9.03 5.04
CA HIS A 114 7.97 -9.05 5.36
C HIS A 114 8.65 -10.38 4.96
N LEU A 115 7.93 -11.51 5.04
CA LEU A 115 8.44 -12.80 4.59
C LEU A 115 8.67 -12.85 3.06
N ILE A 116 7.92 -12.07 2.29
CA ILE A 116 8.08 -11.97 0.82
C ILE A 116 9.15 -10.94 0.45
N THR A 117 9.21 -9.81 1.14
CA THR A 117 10.14 -8.71 0.80
C THR A 117 11.60 -9.11 1.00
N VAL A 118 11.91 -9.92 2.02
CA VAL A 118 13.28 -10.41 2.30
C VAL A 118 13.87 -11.22 1.13
N PRO A 119 13.25 -12.30 0.62
CA PRO A 119 13.77 -13.03 -0.53
C PRO A 119 13.77 -12.18 -1.81
N CYS A 120 12.78 -11.30 -2.01
CA CYS A 120 12.79 -10.37 -3.15
C CYS A 120 14.01 -9.43 -3.11
N ALA A 121 14.34 -8.87 -1.94
CA ALA A 121 15.52 -8.03 -1.75
C ALA A 121 16.83 -8.80 -2.01
N TYR A 122 16.89 -10.07 -1.57
CA TYR A 122 18.01 -10.96 -1.86
C TYR A 122 18.18 -11.17 -3.38
N PHE A 123 17.14 -11.59 -4.10
CA PHE A 123 17.22 -11.83 -5.54
C PHE A 123 17.58 -10.58 -6.36
N MET A 124 17.10 -9.42 -5.93
CA MET A 124 17.43 -8.13 -6.55
C MET A 124 18.89 -7.75 -6.34
N THR A 125 19.43 -7.97 -5.14
CA THR A 125 20.85 -7.69 -4.84
C THR A 125 21.78 -8.56 -5.67
N TYR A 126 21.39 -9.81 -5.97
CA TYR A 126 22.13 -10.71 -6.86
C TYR A 126 21.87 -10.49 -8.36
N ASN A 127 21.11 -9.44 -8.73
CA ASN A 127 20.74 -9.13 -10.10
C ASN A 127 20.14 -10.33 -10.87
N LYS A 128 19.41 -11.21 -10.17
CA LYS A 128 18.73 -12.37 -10.80
C LYS A 128 17.40 -11.99 -11.42
N ILE A 129 16.82 -10.88 -10.99
CA ILE A 129 15.56 -10.34 -11.48
C ILE A 129 15.87 -8.96 -12.09
N PRO A 130 15.48 -8.70 -13.34
CA PRO A 130 15.67 -7.38 -13.94
C PRO A 130 14.83 -6.36 -13.18
N TYR A 131 15.41 -5.18 -12.93
CA TYR A 131 14.80 -4.09 -12.16
C TYR A 131 13.36 -3.78 -12.59
N VAL A 132 13.11 -3.74 -13.90
CA VAL A 132 11.81 -3.42 -14.50
C VAL A 132 10.73 -4.42 -14.10
N VAL A 133 11.06 -5.72 -14.04
CA VAL A 133 10.08 -6.76 -13.70
C VAL A 133 9.74 -6.72 -12.21
N GLY A 134 10.74 -6.56 -11.34
CA GLY A 134 10.54 -6.50 -9.90
C GLY A 134 9.64 -5.32 -9.49
N TYR A 135 9.96 -4.11 -9.96
CA TYR A 135 9.13 -2.93 -9.67
C TYR A 135 7.79 -2.97 -10.41
N GLY A 136 7.77 -3.41 -11.67
CA GLY A 136 6.55 -3.46 -12.47
C GLY A 136 5.47 -4.31 -11.81
N MET A 137 5.83 -5.48 -11.27
CA MET A 137 4.90 -6.36 -10.56
C MET A 137 4.25 -5.65 -9.36
N VAL A 138 5.05 -4.94 -8.56
CA VAL A 138 4.55 -4.24 -7.37
C VAL A 138 3.64 -3.08 -7.74
N ILE A 139 3.97 -2.32 -8.77
CA ILE A 139 3.11 -1.22 -9.26
C ILE A 139 1.76 -1.76 -9.76
N VAL A 140 1.77 -2.88 -10.49
CA VAL A 140 0.52 -3.52 -10.97
C VAL A 140 -0.34 -3.99 -9.79
N LEU A 141 0.27 -4.62 -8.78
CA LEU A 141 -0.44 -5.01 -7.56
C LEU A 141 -1.03 -3.80 -6.82
N MET A 142 -0.27 -2.72 -6.71
CA MET A 142 -0.74 -1.47 -6.11
C MET A 142 -1.91 -0.86 -6.88
N ALA A 143 -1.84 -0.81 -8.21
CA ALA A 143 -2.93 -0.34 -9.06
C ALA A 143 -4.19 -1.19 -8.89
N PHE A 144 -4.03 -2.52 -8.84
CA PHE A 144 -5.14 -3.44 -8.60
C PHE A 144 -5.80 -3.19 -7.24
N VAL A 145 -5.01 -3.05 -6.17
CA VAL A 145 -5.54 -2.73 -4.82
C VAL A 145 -6.26 -1.39 -4.83
N PHE A 146 -5.74 -0.38 -5.53
CA PHE A 146 -6.37 0.93 -5.62
C PHE A 146 -7.73 0.86 -6.32
N VAL A 147 -7.81 0.13 -7.45
CA VAL A 147 -9.07 -0.11 -8.17
C VAL A 147 -10.05 -0.91 -7.31
N ALA A 148 -9.59 -2.00 -6.68
CA ALA A 148 -10.42 -2.83 -5.81
C ALA A 148 -10.96 -2.03 -4.62
N LYS A 149 -10.14 -1.19 -4.01
CA LYS A 149 -10.55 -0.27 -2.94
C LYS A 149 -11.61 0.72 -3.43
N ARG A 150 -11.46 1.26 -4.64
CA ARG A 150 -12.46 2.17 -5.23
C ARG A 150 -13.79 1.45 -5.45
N CYS A 151 -13.77 0.24 -6.00
CA CYS A 151 -14.97 -0.58 -6.15
C CYS A 151 -15.62 -0.97 -4.82
N SER A 152 -14.81 -1.23 -3.78
CA SER A 152 -15.33 -1.52 -2.44
C SER A 152 -16.07 -0.32 -1.85
N SER A 153 -15.48 0.87 -1.99
CA SER A 153 -16.09 2.13 -1.51
C SER A 153 -17.45 2.41 -2.18
N ASP A 154 -17.62 2.04 -3.44
CA ASP A 154 -18.88 2.23 -4.17
C ASP A 154 -19.99 1.30 -3.66
N LYS A 155 -19.65 0.05 -3.32
CA LYS A 155 -20.59 -0.90 -2.71
C LYS A 155 -21.07 -0.45 -1.33
N ASP A 156 -20.19 0.13 -0.53
CA ASP A 156 -20.54 0.66 0.80
C ASP A 156 -21.58 1.78 0.68
N CYS A 157 -21.42 2.65 -0.32
CA CYS A 157 -22.38 3.71 -0.61
C CYS A 157 -23.75 3.14 -1.02
N ASP A 158 -23.80 2.06 -1.81
CA ASP A 158 -25.05 1.40 -2.18
C ASP A 158 -25.73 0.69 -0.98
N SER A 159 -24.95 0.03 -0.12
CA SER A 159 -25.49 -0.66 1.05
C SER A 159 -26.09 0.32 2.07
N SER A 160 -25.39 1.41 2.37
CA SER A 160 -25.87 2.46 3.28
C SER A 160 -27.19 3.09 2.79
N LYS A 161 -27.32 3.33 1.47
CA LYS A 161 -28.57 3.81 0.87
C LYS A 161 -29.75 2.85 1.09
N LYS A 162 -29.53 1.53 0.96
CA LYS A 162 -30.59 0.53 1.13
C LYS A 162 -31.08 0.46 2.57
N GLU A 163 -30.20 0.55 3.56
CA GLU A 163 -30.59 0.56 4.99
C GLU A 163 -31.40 1.79 5.36
N VAL A 164 -30.94 2.99 4.97
CA VAL A 164 -31.67 4.25 5.23
C VAL A 164 -33.08 4.19 4.61
N CYS A 165 -33.18 3.74 3.36
CA CYS A 165 -34.47 3.56 2.69
C CYS A 165 -35.36 2.50 3.37
N ALA A 166 -34.78 1.38 3.84
CA ALA A 166 -35.52 0.33 4.55
C ALA A 166 -36.07 0.82 5.90
N THR A 167 -35.28 1.54 6.69
CA THR A 167 -35.75 2.16 7.95
C THR A 167 -36.79 3.26 7.74
N SER A 168 -36.76 3.97 6.60
CA SER A 168 -37.74 5.02 6.30
C SER A 168 -39.14 4.50 5.94
N ASN A 169 -39.26 3.25 5.50
CA ASN A 169 -40.55 2.62 5.16
C ASN A 169 -41.34 2.16 6.39
N ASP A 170 -40.73 2.08 7.57
CA ASP A 170 -41.38 1.66 8.82
C ASP A 170 -41.91 2.83 9.66
N PHE A 171 -41.54 4.08 9.33
CA PHE A 171 -42.04 5.28 9.99
C PHE A 171 -42.50 6.30 8.95
N GLY A 172 -43.79 6.23 8.60
CA GLY A 172 -44.48 7.15 7.68
C GLY A 172 -44.59 8.61 8.12
N LYS A 173 -43.63 9.16 8.88
CA LYS A 173 -43.65 10.55 9.37
C LYS A 173 -42.33 11.34 9.40
N GLU A 174 -41.21 10.81 8.89
CA GLU A 174 -39.91 11.54 8.91
C GLU A 174 -39.23 11.72 7.54
N ILE A 175 -40.02 11.99 6.51
CA ILE A 175 -39.50 12.27 5.16
C ILE A 175 -38.62 13.55 5.10
N ARG A 176 -38.63 14.41 6.13
CA ARG A 176 -37.79 15.63 6.16
C ARG A 176 -36.38 15.42 6.72
N THR A 177 -36.09 14.29 7.37
CA THR A 177 -34.80 14.08 8.04
C THR A 177 -33.80 13.36 7.14
N CYS A 178 -34.26 12.47 6.24
CA CYS A 178 -33.37 11.77 5.28
C CYS A 178 -32.67 12.72 4.27
N GLU A 179 -33.29 13.85 3.94
CA GLU A 179 -32.69 14.83 3.02
C GLU A 179 -31.46 15.53 3.63
N GLN A 180 -31.42 15.65 4.96
CA GLN A 180 -30.30 16.28 5.67
C GLN A 180 -29.13 15.34 5.90
N THR A 181 -29.37 14.04 6.16
CA THR A 181 -28.29 13.08 6.44
C THR A 181 -27.46 12.76 5.19
N CYS A 182 -28.08 12.70 4.01
CA CYS A 182 -27.35 12.47 2.75
C CYS A 182 -26.50 13.67 2.31
N GLN A 183 -26.80 14.87 2.81
CA GLN A 183 -26.10 16.10 2.42
C GLN A 183 -24.83 16.35 3.25
N GLN A 184 -24.61 15.53 4.29
CA GLN A 184 -23.50 15.70 5.22
C GLN A 184 -22.32 14.74 4.96
N ASP A 185 -22.47 13.78 4.04
CA ASP A 185 -21.38 12.94 3.53
C ASP A 185 -20.76 13.58 2.27
N SER A 186 -19.86 14.54 2.50
CA SER A 186 -19.23 15.39 1.47
C SER A 186 -18.24 14.69 0.53
N ASP A 187 -18.09 13.36 0.58
CA ASP A 187 -17.10 12.60 -0.21
C ASP A 187 -17.70 11.75 -1.35
N CYS A 188 -19.02 11.82 -1.59
CA CYS A 188 -19.65 11.18 -2.74
C CYS A 188 -19.66 12.12 -3.96
N PRO A 189 -19.00 11.79 -5.09
CA PRO A 189 -18.88 12.70 -6.24
C PRO A 189 -20.14 12.82 -7.11
N TYR A 190 -21.26 12.19 -6.73
CA TYR A 190 -22.50 12.21 -7.49
C TYR A 190 -23.66 12.77 -6.67
N SER A 191 -24.16 13.92 -7.09
CA SER A 191 -25.38 14.53 -6.54
C SER A 191 -26.62 13.86 -7.16
N TYR A 192 -27.34 13.05 -6.38
CA TYR A 192 -28.64 12.52 -6.80
C TYR A 192 -29.75 13.14 -5.95
N TRP A 193 -30.78 13.66 -6.62
CA TRP A 193 -31.97 14.25 -5.99
C TRP A 193 -33.12 13.24 -6.02
N CYS A 194 -33.69 12.90 -4.86
CA CYS A 194 -34.94 12.13 -4.80
C CYS A 194 -36.13 13.06 -5.13
N ARG A 195 -36.67 12.96 -6.34
CA ARG A 195 -37.88 13.73 -6.72
C ARG A 195 -39.13 13.04 -6.15
N LYS A 196 -39.80 13.74 -5.25
CA LYS A 196 -41.03 13.32 -4.57
C LYS A 196 -42.26 13.48 -5.47
N SER A 197 -42.46 12.60 -6.45
CA SER A 197 -43.75 12.50 -7.15
C SER A 197 -43.91 11.20 -7.95
N SER A 198 -44.67 10.24 -7.40
CA SER A 198 -45.48 9.19 -8.06
C SER A 198 -45.43 7.88 -7.25
N PRO A 199 -46.54 7.12 -7.06
CA PRO A 199 -46.65 6.05 -6.07
C PRO A 199 -45.96 4.73 -6.46
N TYR A 200 -45.03 4.78 -7.42
CA TYR A 200 -44.24 3.64 -7.84
C TYR A 200 -42.77 4.05 -7.73
N ASN A 201 -42.09 3.51 -6.72
CA ASN A 201 -40.67 3.74 -6.44
C ASN A 201 -39.81 3.17 -7.58
N LEU A 202 -39.53 3.98 -8.60
CA LEU A 202 -38.46 3.75 -9.57
C LEU A 202 -37.34 4.76 -9.31
N CYS A 203 -36.15 4.26 -8.98
CA CYS A 203 -34.92 5.05 -9.00
C CYS A 203 -34.43 5.11 -10.45
N GLU A 204 -34.56 6.26 -11.11
CA GLU A 204 -33.89 6.51 -12.40
C GLU A 204 -32.48 7.05 -12.17
N LEU A 205 -31.53 6.44 -12.89
CA LEU A 205 -30.13 6.85 -12.97
C LEU A 205 -30.03 7.95 -14.03
N HIS A 206 -29.71 9.18 -13.64
CA HIS A 206 -29.28 10.20 -14.61
C HIS A 206 -27.74 10.16 -14.70
N LEU A 207 -27.26 9.82 -15.91
CA LEU A 207 -25.86 9.91 -16.35
C LEU A 207 -25.32 11.35 -16.27
#